data_AF-A0A832H4W4-F1
#
_entry.id   AF-A0A832H4W4-F1
#
_cell.length_a   1.000
_cell.length_b   1.000
_cell.length_c   1.000
_cell.angle_alpha   90.00
_cell.angle_beta   90.00
_cell.angle_gamma   90.00
#
_symmetry.space_group_name_H-M   'P 1'
#
loop_
_entity.id
_entity.type
_entity.pdbx_description
1 polymer ?
#
loop_
_entity_poly.entity_id
_entity_poly.type
_entity_poly.pdbx_seq_one_letter_code
_entity_poly.pdbx_strand_id
1 'polypeptide(L)'
;MPVSAQSLPVEPSSFSSQQFILKRSGLDSGAIPSEKVSQFVHACLQVVTLIERREGDLQAAETEVESTRIEQEIEAEALAIIEKAGLTRQEYLQLLGLANTDPEFGERVAVQLQETSS
;
A
#
# COMPACT_ATOMS: atom_id res chain seq x y z
N MET A 1 -15.66 -7.86 -66.47
CA MET A 1 -16.32 -6.64 -65.98
C MET A 1 -16.61 -6.83 -64.49
N PRO A 2 -16.07 -5.96 -63.60
CA PRO A 2 -16.05 -6.16 -62.14
C PRO A 2 -17.25 -5.49 -61.45
N VAL A 3 -17.71 -6.08 -60.33
CA VAL A 3 -18.60 -5.42 -59.36
C VAL A 3 -17.79 -5.11 -58.11
N SER A 4 -17.58 -3.82 -57.86
CA SER A 4 -17.14 -3.27 -56.58
C SER A 4 -18.28 -3.30 -55.57
N ALA A 5 -18.00 -3.63 -54.30
CA ALA A 5 -18.52 -3.00 -53.08
C ALA A 5 -18.57 -3.97 -51.89
N GLN A 6 -17.56 -3.88 -51.02
CA GLN A 6 -17.78 -3.52 -49.62
C GLN A 6 -16.43 -3.43 -48.90
N SER A 7 -15.94 -2.19 -48.81
CA SER A 7 -15.07 -1.78 -47.72
C SER A 7 -15.92 -1.81 -46.45
N LEU A 8 -15.83 -2.88 -45.66
CA LEU A 8 -16.34 -2.86 -44.30
C LEU A 8 -15.50 -1.87 -43.49
N PRO A 9 -16.12 -0.92 -42.76
CA PRO A 9 -15.39 -0.10 -41.81
C PRO A 9 -14.92 -1.01 -40.67
N VAL A 10 -13.62 -1.21 -40.55
CA VAL A 10 -13.03 -1.66 -39.29
C VAL A 10 -13.15 -0.51 -38.30
N GLU A 11 -14.30 -0.44 -37.63
CA GLU A 11 -14.52 0.43 -36.48
C GLU A 11 -13.43 0.11 -35.43
N PRO A 12 -12.56 1.06 -35.03
CA PRO A 12 -11.59 0.83 -33.97
C PRO A 12 -12.28 1.03 -32.62
N SER A 13 -13.29 0.23 -32.32
CA SER A 13 -14.18 0.47 -31.17
C SER A 13 -14.33 -0.77 -30.30
N SER A 14 -13.24 -1.32 -29.74
CA SER A 14 -13.37 -2.24 -28.59
C SER A 14 -12.13 -2.50 -27.75
N PHE A 15 -11.01 -1.79 -27.96
CA PHE A 15 -9.84 -1.98 -27.09
C PHE A 15 -9.82 -1.06 -25.85
N SER A 16 -10.73 -0.09 -25.73
CA SER A 16 -10.79 0.80 -24.56
C SER A 16 -11.62 0.22 -23.39
N SER A 17 -12.49 -0.76 -23.64
CA SER A 17 -13.40 -1.30 -22.61
C SER A 17 -12.72 -2.20 -21.58
N GLN A 18 -11.55 -2.77 -21.90
CA GLN A 18 -10.80 -3.60 -20.95
C GLN A 18 -9.90 -2.79 -20.01
N GLN A 19 -9.60 -1.52 -20.33
CA GLN A 19 -8.85 -0.63 -19.45
C GLN A 19 -9.73 -0.08 -18.30
N PHE A 20 -11.06 -0.13 -18.46
CA PHE A 20 -12.04 0.34 -17.46
C PHE A 20 -12.48 -0.71 -16.43
N ILE A 21 -12.15 -2.00 -16.63
CA ILE A 21 -12.56 -3.06 -15.69
C ILE A 21 -11.57 -3.18 -14.53
N LEU A 22 -10.29 -2.87 -14.74
CA LEU A 22 -9.30 -2.82 -13.66
C LEU A 22 -9.52 -1.61 -12.71
N LYS A 23 -10.20 -0.55 -13.17
CA LYS A 23 -10.59 0.59 -12.33
C LYS A 23 -11.69 0.27 -11.31
N ARG A 24 -12.44 -0.83 -11.45
CA ARG A 24 -13.61 -1.13 -10.61
C ARG A 24 -13.33 -1.89 -9.31
N SER A 25 -12.09 -2.30 -9.07
CA SER A 25 -11.62 -2.66 -7.72
C SER A 25 -10.73 -1.56 -7.12
N GLY A 26 -10.62 -0.42 -7.83
CA GLY A 26 -9.77 0.69 -7.44
C GLY A 26 -10.35 1.41 -6.25
N LEU A 27 -9.71 1.24 -5.10
CA LEU A 27 -9.72 2.27 -4.07
C LEU A 27 -9.21 3.54 -4.74
N ASP A 28 -10.12 4.42 -5.16
CA ASP A 28 -9.75 5.75 -5.67
C ASP A 28 -8.93 6.42 -4.56
N SER A 29 -7.68 6.75 -4.84
CA SER A 29 -6.77 7.38 -3.87
C SER A 29 -7.36 8.69 -3.30
N GLY A 30 -8.18 9.37 -4.09
CA GLY A 30 -8.97 10.54 -3.68
C GLY A 30 -10.18 10.24 -2.79
N ALA A 31 -10.69 9.00 -2.79
CA ALA A 31 -11.80 8.57 -1.94
C ALA A 31 -11.34 8.09 -0.55
N ILE A 32 -10.03 7.89 -0.35
CA ILE A 32 -9.48 7.52 0.96
C ILE A 32 -9.52 8.75 1.88
N PRO A 33 -10.21 8.66 3.03
CA PRO A 33 -10.29 9.77 3.95
C PRO A 33 -8.91 10.10 4.52
N SER A 34 -8.64 11.39 4.72
CA SER A 34 -7.39 11.88 5.30
C SER A 34 -7.09 11.26 6.67
N GLU A 35 -8.12 10.93 7.44
CA GLU A 35 -7.98 10.22 8.71
C GLU A 35 -7.30 8.86 8.55
N LYS A 36 -7.68 8.06 7.53
CA LYS A 36 -7.04 6.77 7.24
C LYS A 36 -5.59 6.94 6.80
N VAL A 37 -5.28 8.02 6.08
CA VAL A 37 -3.90 8.37 5.70
C VAL A 37 -3.08 8.72 6.94
N SER A 38 -3.62 9.53 7.84
CA SER A 38 -2.95 9.88 9.10
C SER A 38 -2.73 8.65 9.99
N GLN A 39 -3.75 7.79 10.14
CA GLN A 39 -3.64 6.51 10.86
C GLN A 39 -2.55 5.61 10.26
N PHE A 40 -2.48 5.54 8.93
CA PHE A 40 -1.46 4.76 8.23
C PHE A 40 -0.06 5.31 8.47
N VAL A 41 0.12 6.63 8.35
CA VAL A 41 1.40 7.31 8.58
C VAL A 41 1.86 7.10 10.03
N HIS A 42 0.96 7.25 11.01
CA HIS A 42 1.27 6.99 12.41
C HIS A 42 1.68 5.53 12.66
N ALA A 43 0.96 4.57 12.05
CA ALA A 43 1.31 3.15 12.15
C ALA A 43 2.67 2.88 11.50
N CYS A 44 2.93 3.42 10.29
CA CYS A 44 4.19 3.27 9.59
C CYS A 44 5.38 3.76 10.42
N LEU A 45 5.28 4.97 11.00
CA LEU A 45 6.33 5.53 11.84
C LEU A 45 6.60 4.65 13.07
N GLN A 46 5.54 4.22 13.76
CA GLN A 46 5.70 3.36 14.94
C GLN A 46 6.29 1.99 14.59
N VAL A 47 5.89 1.39 13.47
CA VAL A 47 6.44 0.11 12.98
C VAL A 47 7.93 0.28 12.62
N VAL A 48 8.31 1.37 11.96
CA VAL A 48 9.73 1.65 11.66
C VAL A 48 10.53 1.80 12.96
N THR A 49 10.06 2.60 13.92
CA THR A 49 10.72 2.75 15.23
C THR A 49 10.81 1.43 15.99
N LEU A 50 9.79 0.56 15.89
CA LEU A 50 9.83 -0.78 16.47
C LEU A 50 10.95 -1.61 15.83
N ILE A 51 11.01 -1.65 14.49
CA ILE A 51 12.02 -2.40 13.75
C ILE A 51 13.42 -1.87 14.10
N GLU A 52 13.64 -0.55 14.09
CA GLU A 52 14.94 0.05 14.43
C GLU A 52 15.41 -0.32 15.85
N ARG A 53 14.49 -0.36 16.82
CA ARG A 53 14.81 -0.78 18.19
C ARG A 53 15.16 -2.26 18.27
N ARG A 54 14.41 -3.09 17.54
CA ARG A 54 14.50 -4.55 17.58
C ARG A 54 15.57 -5.10 16.66
N GLU A 55 16.04 -4.33 15.68
CA GLU A 55 17.17 -4.68 14.81
C GLU A 55 18.45 -4.85 15.63
N GLY A 56 18.64 -4.01 16.66
CA GLY A 56 19.72 -4.18 17.63
C GLY A 56 19.61 -5.49 18.43
N ASP A 57 18.40 -5.86 18.84
CA ASP A 57 18.13 -7.12 19.54
C ASP A 57 18.38 -8.33 18.61
N LEU A 58 17.94 -8.25 17.36
CA LEU A 58 18.15 -9.27 16.32
C LEU A 58 19.63 -9.46 16.00
N GLN A 59 20.40 -8.38 15.93
CA GLN A 59 21.85 -8.42 15.68
C GLN A 59 22.61 -8.96 16.90
N ALA A 60 22.08 -8.76 18.11
CA ALA A 60 22.62 -9.31 19.35
C ALA A 60 22.25 -10.79 19.58
N ALA A 61 21.26 -11.32 18.85
CA ALA A 61 20.83 -12.70 18.98
C ALA A 61 21.95 -13.67 18.55
N GLU A 62 22.44 -14.48 19.47
CA GLU A 62 23.53 -15.42 19.23
C GLU A 62 23.06 -16.75 18.61
N THR A 63 21.75 -17.00 18.61
CA THR A 63 21.15 -18.26 18.15
C THR A 63 19.89 -18.03 17.32
N GLU A 64 19.63 -18.93 16.36
CA GLU A 64 18.42 -18.88 15.53
C GLU A 64 17.12 -18.91 16.34
N VAL A 65 17.11 -19.58 17.51
CA VAL A 65 15.94 -19.64 18.39
C VAL A 65 15.62 -18.26 18.96
N GLU A 66 16.63 -17.52 19.41
CA GLU A 66 16.47 -16.16 19.92
C GLU A 66 16.06 -15.20 18.78
N SER A 67 16.68 -15.31 17.60
CA SER A 67 16.28 -14.51 16.43
C SER A 67 14.83 -14.75 16.04
N THR A 68 14.41 -16.01 15.96
CA THR A 68 13.02 -16.38 15.61
C THR A 68 12.03 -15.83 16.64
N ARG A 69 12.39 -15.86 17.93
CA ARG A 69 11.55 -15.30 18.98
C ARG A 69 11.41 -13.79 18.84
N ILE A 70 12.51 -13.09 18.60
CA ILE A 70 12.52 -11.63 18.39
C ILE A 70 11.69 -11.27 17.16
N GLU A 71 11.80 -12.02 16.06
CA GLU A 71 10.99 -11.83 14.86
C GLU A 71 9.48 -11.97 15.15
N GLN A 72 9.07 -12.98 15.92
CA GLN A 72 7.67 -13.16 16.32
C GLN A 72 7.18 -12.03 17.23
N GLU A 73 8.03 -11.55 18.14
CA GLU A 73 7.71 -10.40 18.99
C GLU A 73 7.55 -9.12 18.16
N ILE A 74 8.42 -8.90 17.16
CA ILE A 74 8.29 -7.79 16.19
C ILE A 74 6.97 -7.90 15.41
N GLU A 75 6.63 -9.07 14.86
CA GLU A 75 5.38 -9.23 14.11
C GLU A 75 4.15 -8.95 14.98
N ALA A 76 4.13 -9.47 16.22
CA ALA A 76 3.05 -9.26 17.16
C ALA A 76 2.90 -7.78 17.56
N GLU A 77 4.01 -7.10 17.86
CA GLU A 77 4.00 -5.67 18.19
C GLU A 77 3.61 -4.81 16.99
N ALA A 78 4.09 -5.14 15.79
CA ALA A 78 3.71 -4.43 14.55
C ALA A 78 2.21 -4.53 14.29
N LEU A 79 1.62 -5.72 14.47
CA LEU A 79 0.17 -5.90 14.37
C LEU A 79 -0.57 -5.07 15.42
N ALA A 80 -0.11 -5.06 16.66
CA ALA A 80 -0.73 -4.26 17.72
C ALA A 80 -0.66 -2.74 17.44
N ILE A 81 0.43 -2.26 16.83
CA ILE A 81 0.58 -0.87 16.39
C ILE A 81 -0.44 -0.53 15.30
N ILE A 82 -0.58 -1.41 14.30
CA ILE A 82 -1.53 -1.24 13.19
C ILE A 82 -2.97 -1.20 13.73
N GLU A 83 -3.33 -2.13 14.61
CA GLU A 83 -4.67 -2.18 15.24
C GLU A 83 -4.94 -0.96 16.12
N LYS A 84 -3.95 -0.50 16.90
CA LYS A 84 -4.08 0.73 17.71
C LYS A 84 -4.30 1.98 16.86
N ALA A 85 -3.77 2.00 15.64
CA ALA A 85 -4.03 3.08 14.69
C ALA A 85 -5.44 3.02 14.09
N GLY A 86 -6.25 2.00 14.39
CA GLY A 86 -7.59 1.84 13.81
C GLY A 86 -7.57 1.26 12.40
N LEU A 87 -6.47 0.59 12.05
CA LEU A 87 -6.29 -0.12 10.79
C LEU A 87 -6.22 -1.62 11.06
N THR A 88 -6.72 -2.41 10.11
CA THR A 88 -6.44 -3.84 10.05
C THR A 88 -5.13 -4.09 9.29
N ARG A 89 -4.48 -5.25 9.52
CA ARG A 89 -3.30 -5.67 8.75
C ARG A 89 -3.53 -5.57 7.24
N GLN A 90 -4.71 -5.98 6.78
CA GLN A 90 -5.06 -5.97 5.36
C GLN A 90 -5.19 -4.54 4.83
N GLU A 91 -5.87 -3.65 5.55
CA GLU A 91 -5.95 -2.23 5.17
C GLU A 91 -4.56 -1.59 5.13
N TYR A 92 -3.72 -1.85 6.13
CA TYR A 92 -2.34 -1.34 6.13
C TYR A 92 -1.56 -1.79 4.89
N LEU A 93 -1.61 -3.08 4.54
CA LEU A 93 -0.95 -3.60 3.35
C LEU A 93 -1.53 -3.04 2.05
N GLN A 94 -2.85 -2.80 1.99
CA GLN A 94 -3.50 -2.18 0.84
C GLN A 94 -3.04 -0.72 0.68
N LEU A 95 -3.00 0.05 1.77
CA LEU A 95 -2.52 1.43 1.75
C LEU A 95 -1.03 1.50 1.43
N LEU A 96 -0.23 0.56 1.93
CA LEU A 96 1.18 0.43 1.57
C LEU A 96 1.34 0.14 0.07
N GLY A 97 0.58 -0.82 -0.47
CA GLY A 97 0.59 -1.12 -1.90
C GLY A 97 0.15 0.07 -2.75
N LEU A 98 -0.87 0.81 -2.28
CA LEU A 98 -1.36 2.01 -2.95
C LEU A 98 -0.32 3.12 -2.93
N ALA A 99 0.37 3.37 -1.81
CA ALA A 99 1.45 4.36 -1.73
C ALA A 99 2.61 4.07 -2.69
N ASN A 100 2.84 2.79 -3.03
CA ASN A 100 3.85 2.38 -4.00
C ASN A 100 3.35 2.39 -5.45
N THR A 101 2.05 2.26 -5.67
CA THR A 101 1.46 2.12 -7.03
C THR A 101 0.84 3.42 -7.53
N ASP A 102 0.32 4.24 -6.62
CA ASP A 102 -0.38 5.49 -6.88
C ASP A 102 0.47 6.68 -6.40
N PRO A 103 0.99 7.52 -7.32
CA PRO A 103 1.88 8.61 -6.97
C PRO A 103 1.19 9.75 -6.21
N GLU A 104 -0.10 10.01 -6.48
CA GLU A 104 -0.87 11.04 -5.76
C GLU A 104 -1.07 10.64 -4.30
N PHE A 105 -1.41 9.38 -4.04
CA PHE A 105 -1.51 8.85 -2.69
C PHE A 105 -0.16 8.83 -1.99
N GLY A 106 0.90 8.38 -2.68
CA GLY A 106 2.26 8.39 -2.17
C GLY A 106 2.73 9.79 -1.76
N GLU A 107 2.42 10.81 -2.57
CA GLU A 107 2.71 12.21 -2.24
C GLU A 107 1.95 12.67 -1.00
N ARG A 108 0.65 12.36 -0.89
CA ARG A 108 -0.15 12.68 0.31
C ARG A 108 0.42 12.04 1.58
N VAL A 109 0.83 10.78 1.50
CA VAL A 109 1.48 10.06 2.60
C VAL A 109 2.81 10.73 2.97
N ALA A 110 3.63 11.09 1.97
CA ALA A 110 4.93 11.73 2.20
C ALA A 110 4.79 13.12 2.84
N VAL A 111 3.83 13.93 2.38
CA VAL A 111 3.51 15.23 2.98
C VAL A 111 3.09 15.04 4.44
N GLN A 112 2.14 14.13 4.70
CA GLN A 112 1.66 13.85 6.05
C GLN A 112 2.77 13.31 6.96
N LEU A 113 3.69 12.50 6.43
CA LEU A 113 4.85 11.98 7.14
C LEU A 113 5.81 13.11 7.56
N GLN A 114 6.05 14.08 6.67
CA GLN A 114 6.90 15.23 6.94
C GLN A 114 6.29 16.17 7.98
N GLU A 115 4.97 16.39 7.93
CA GLU A 115 4.25 17.17 8.95
C GLU A 115 4.25 16.50 10.32
N THR A 116 4.17 15.16 10.37
CA THR A 116 4.13 14.40 11.63
C THR A 116 5.52 14.27 12.28
N SER A 117 6.59 14.46 11.50
CA SER A 117 7.99 14.39 11.97
C SER A 117 8.63 15.76 12.25
N SER A 118 7.89 16.86 12.00
CA SER A 118 8.30 18.25 12.32
C SER A 118 7.87 18.66 13.73
#